data_AF-A0A927QPH9-F1
#
_entry.id   AF-A0A927QPH9-F1
#
_cell.length_a   1.000
_cell.length_b   1.000
_cell.length_c   1.000
_cell.angle_alpha   90.00
_cell.angle_beta   90.00
_cell.angle_gamma   90.00
#
_symmetry.space_group_name_H-M   'P 1'
#
loop_
_entity.id
_entity.type
_entity.pdbx_description
1 polymer ?
#
loop_
_entity_poly.entity_id
_entity_poly.type
_entity_poly.pdbx_seq_one_letter_code
_entity_poly.pdbx_strand_id
1 'polypeptide(L)'
;MKWRSTVWRAGLIGSMLLLAAGCGHDQNRNKELGAGLESKDHHALYDRGTFNNENSTLGVKPKWENAQPSRPQADNPGAFQQLDMTNYHLSKTFRFAPELSNQIEKMPGVHQATILLTETNAYVAIILDGHNIDTEAHPEMMANPISPKGGVGLFGTNKGNGMMNWGDPAGLTHSMASRIKGQVLAMEPRLQRVFVSANPNFVQRIRFYVKEYQKGVDLSVYMNEFNTMIQRVFPNDTNTRR
;
A
#
# COMPACT_ATOMS: atom_id res chain seq x y z
N MET A 1 -78.60 28.81 -19.76
CA MET A 1 -78.68 27.95 -18.55
C MET A 1 -77.40 27.12 -18.49
N LYS A 2 -76.61 27.30 -17.41
CA LYS A 2 -75.52 26.47 -16.81
C LYS A 2 -74.50 25.79 -17.77
N TRP A 3 -73.23 26.20 -17.90
CA TRP A 3 -72.08 26.40 -16.97
C TRP A 3 -71.23 25.14 -16.70
N ARG A 4 -69.91 25.39 -16.58
CA ARG A 4 -68.73 24.54 -16.85
C ARG A 4 -68.42 23.48 -15.78
N SER A 5 -67.69 22.43 -16.18
CA SER A 5 -66.41 21.96 -15.57
C SER A 5 -65.83 20.82 -16.43
N THR A 6 -64.57 20.37 -16.44
CA THR A 6 -63.19 20.91 -16.34
C THR A 6 -62.32 19.66 -16.06
N VAL A 7 -61.43 19.32 -17.01
CA VAL A 7 -60.07 18.74 -16.85
C VAL A 7 -59.93 17.34 -16.24
N TRP A 8 -59.15 16.47 -16.91
CA TRP A 8 -57.94 15.85 -16.34
C TRP A 8 -56.88 15.65 -17.44
N ARG A 9 -55.62 15.95 -17.10
CA ARG A 9 -54.42 16.03 -17.95
C ARG A 9 -53.65 14.71 -17.94
N ALA A 10 -53.00 14.38 -19.05
CA ALA A 10 -51.64 13.82 -19.20
C ALA A 10 -51.52 13.35 -20.66
N GLY A 11 -50.61 13.80 -21.53
CA GLY A 11 -49.23 14.21 -21.34
C GLY A 11 -48.34 13.08 -21.88
N LEU A 12 -47.72 13.27 -23.06
CA LEU A 12 -46.40 12.76 -23.43
C LEU A 12 -46.06 13.22 -24.86
N ILE A 13 -45.31 14.32 -24.92
CA ILE A 13 -44.58 14.78 -26.10
C ILE A 13 -43.38 13.83 -26.26
N GLY A 14 -43.29 13.19 -27.42
CA GLY A 14 -42.14 12.37 -27.79
C GLY A 14 -40.90 13.25 -27.98
N SER A 15 -40.00 13.21 -27.02
CA SER A 15 -38.64 13.74 -27.14
C SER A 15 -37.72 12.64 -27.65
N MET A 16 -37.33 12.81 -28.91
CA MET A 16 -36.20 12.20 -29.57
C MET A 16 -34.93 12.52 -28.77
N LEU A 17 -34.33 11.51 -28.14
CA LEU A 17 -32.97 11.58 -27.61
C LEU A 17 -32.16 10.47 -28.28
N LEU A 18 -31.34 10.91 -29.23
CA LEU A 18 -30.22 10.17 -29.80
C LEU A 18 -29.37 9.63 -28.64
N LEU A 19 -29.43 8.33 -28.40
CA LEU A 19 -28.47 7.61 -27.58
C LEU A 19 -27.13 7.64 -28.31
N ALA A 20 -26.31 8.63 -27.96
CA ALA A 20 -24.88 8.57 -28.18
C ALA A 20 -24.36 7.36 -27.38
N ALA A 21 -24.18 6.23 -28.06
CA ALA A 21 -23.41 5.11 -27.56
C ALA A 21 -21.95 5.55 -27.43
N GLY A 22 -21.63 6.11 -26.26
CA GLY A 22 -20.31 6.61 -25.92
C GLY A 22 -19.93 6.17 -24.50
N CYS A 23 -19.90 4.86 -24.26
CA CYS A 23 -19.29 4.28 -23.07
C CYS A 23 -18.25 3.25 -23.48
N GLY A 24 -17.12 3.74 -24.01
CA GLY A 24 -15.86 3.02 -23.91
C GLY A 24 -15.25 3.28 -22.54
N HIS A 25 -15.77 2.62 -21.49
CA HIS A 25 -15.10 2.56 -20.19
C HIS A 25 -14.52 1.16 -20.05
N ASP A 26 -13.41 0.95 -20.75
CA ASP A 26 -12.69 -0.32 -20.72
C ASP A 26 -12.09 -0.57 -19.34
N GLN A 27 -12.21 -1.81 -18.92
CA GLN A 27 -12.05 -2.28 -17.56
C GLN A 27 -10.58 -2.50 -17.23
N ASN A 28 -9.97 -1.63 -16.42
CA ASN A 28 -8.65 -1.94 -15.86
C ASN A 28 -8.31 -1.21 -14.54
N ARG A 29 -9.32 -0.92 -13.70
CA ARG A 29 -9.09 -0.39 -12.33
C ARG A 29 -8.88 -1.50 -11.28
N ASN A 30 -8.91 -2.76 -11.70
CA ASN A 30 -8.89 -3.95 -10.83
C ASN A 30 -7.52 -4.65 -10.72
N LYS A 31 -6.47 -4.14 -11.37
CA LYS A 31 -5.23 -4.92 -11.52
C LYS A 31 -4.30 -4.97 -10.32
N GLU A 32 -4.50 -4.11 -9.33
CA GLU A 32 -3.59 -4.01 -8.18
C GLU A 32 -4.42 -4.14 -6.91
N LEU A 33 -4.66 -5.39 -6.50
CA LEU A 33 -5.54 -5.71 -5.35
C LEU A 33 -4.79 -6.15 -4.09
N GLY A 34 -3.47 -6.30 -4.14
CA GLY A 34 -2.68 -6.59 -2.94
C GLY A 34 -1.79 -7.81 -3.05
N ALA A 35 -0.91 -7.93 -2.05
CA ALA A 35 -0.16 -9.15 -1.78
C ALA A 35 -1.07 -10.39 -1.84
N GLY A 36 -0.77 -11.32 -2.73
CA GLY A 36 -1.47 -12.61 -2.83
C GLY A 36 -2.82 -12.59 -3.53
N LEU A 37 -3.28 -11.41 -3.97
CA LEU A 37 -4.49 -11.26 -4.79
C LEU A 37 -4.17 -11.09 -6.28
N GLU A 38 -2.90 -11.01 -6.67
CA GLU A 38 -2.52 -11.04 -8.08
C GLU A 38 -2.29 -12.50 -8.52
N SER A 39 -2.40 -12.80 -9.82
CA SER A 39 -2.26 -14.20 -10.28
C SER A 39 -0.87 -14.73 -9.92
N LYS A 40 -0.80 -16.03 -9.61
CA LYS A 40 0.47 -16.71 -9.29
C LYS A 40 1.52 -16.56 -10.38
N ASP A 41 1.11 -16.38 -11.64
CA ASP A 41 2.02 -16.15 -12.77
C ASP A 41 2.64 -14.74 -12.73
N HIS A 42 1.92 -13.75 -12.21
CA HIS A 42 2.46 -12.41 -11.96
C HIS A 42 3.46 -12.47 -10.81
N HIS A 43 3.12 -13.14 -9.70
CA HIS A 43 4.08 -13.38 -8.63
C HIS A 43 5.32 -14.10 -9.16
N ALA A 44 5.20 -15.22 -9.91
CA ALA A 44 6.29 -16.02 -10.50
C ALA A 44 7.26 -15.26 -11.42
N LEU A 45 6.78 -14.26 -12.18
CA LEU A 45 7.63 -13.44 -13.06
C LEU A 45 8.53 -12.46 -12.28
N TYR A 46 8.07 -11.98 -11.12
CA TYR A 46 8.87 -11.21 -10.15
C TYR A 46 9.55 -12.11 -9.10
N ASP A 47 9.08 -13.36 -8.97
CA ASP A 47 9.47 -14.40 -8.02
C ASP A 47 10.46 -15.41 -8.63
N ARG A 48 11.43 -14.90 -9.39
CA ARG A 48 12.74 -15.58 -9.45
C ARG A 48 13.60 -15.26 -8.22
N GLY A 49 12.99 -14.72 -7.16
CA GLY A 49 13.71 -13.90 -6.20
C GLY A 49 12.99 -13.52 -4.92
N THR A 50 12.04 -14.29 -4.40
CA THR A 50 11.90 -14.35 -2.92
C THR A 50 13.22 -14.76 -2.24
N PHE A 51 14.19 -15.28 -3.01
CA PHE A 51 15.62 -15.47 -2.70
C PHE A 51 16.57 -14.34 -3.17
N ASN A 52 16.11 -13.28 -3.83
CA ASN A 52 16.98 -12.24 -4.38
C ASN A 52 17.13 -11.09 -3.39
N ASN A 53 18.02 -11.35 -2.44
CA ASN A 53 18.73 -10.35 -1.64
C ASN A 53 19.87 -9.68 -2.43
N GLU A 54 19.73 -9.54 -3.76
CA GLU A 54 20.84 -9.22 -4.66
C GLU A 54 21.32 -7.77 -4.50
N ASN A 55 22.05 -7.52 -3.41
CA ASN A 55 23.44 -7.06 -3.40
C ASN A 55 23.73 -6.44 -2.02
N SER A 56 24.60 -7.07 -1.22
CA SER A 56 25.02 -6.54 0.10
C SER A 56 25.79 -5.21 0.02
N THR A 57 26.13 -4.74 -1.19
CA THR A 57 26.65 -3.37 -1.43
C THR A 57 25.55 -2.32 -1.64
N LEU A 58 24.27 -2.71 -1.70
CA LEU A 58 23.10 -1.82 -1.60
C LEU A 58 22.68 -1.54 -0.15
N GLY A 59 23.24 -2.29 0.81
CA GLY A 59 23.06 -2.07 2.24
C GLY A 59 24.06 -1.06 2.81
N VAL A 60 23.69 -0.44 3.92
CA VAL A 60 24.60 0.42 4.69
C VAL A 60 25.75 -0.45 5.23
N LYS A 61 27.00 0.06 5.22
CA LYS A 61 28.18 -0.70 5.69
C LYS A 61 27.93 -1.25 7.12
N PRO A 62 28.40 -2.48 7.47
CA PRO A 62 28.15 -3.13 8.76
C PRO A 62 28.45 -2.28 10.01
N LYS A 63 29.38 -1.32 9.89
CA LYS A 63 29.73 -0.36 10.95
C LYS A 63 28.60 0.59 11.38
N TRP A 64 27.49 0.64 10.65
CA TRP A 64 26.32 1.49 10.93
C TRP A 64 25.09 0.71 11.39
N GLU A 65 25.17 -0.63 11.42
CA GLU A 65 24.16 -1.49 12.06
C GLU A 65 24.06 -1.21 13.57
N ASN A 66 25.17 -0.80 14.20
CA ASN A 66 25.24 -0.48 15.63
C ASN A 66 25.26 1.04 15.85
N ALA A 67 24.56 1.50 16.88
CA ALA A 67 24.56 2.91 17.27
C ALA A 67 25.97 3.39 17.65
N GLN A 68 26.46 4.44 17.00
CA GLN A 68 27.81 4.98 17.20
C GLN A 68 27.74 6.32 17.98
N PRO A 69 28.38 6.44 19.16
CA PRO A 69 28.25 7.64 20.00
C PRO A 69 28.93 8.89 19.44
N SER A 70 29.82 8.75 18.45
CA SER A 70 30.73 9.83 18.01
C SER A 70 30.39 10.46 16.66
N ARG A 71 29.29 10.08 15.99
CA ARG A 71 28.93 10.62 14.67
C ARG A 71 27.43 10.91 14.60
N PRO A 72 27.02 12.19 14.56
CA PRO A 72 25.61 12.59 14.57
C PRO A 72 24.90 12.47 13.22
N GLN A 73 25.59 12.06 12.14
CA GLN A 73 25.01 12.03 10.80
C GLN A 73 25.45 10.78 10.04
N ALA A 74 24.47 10.04 9.51
CA ALA A 74 24.71 8.90 8.63
C ALA A 74 25.03 9.41 7.22
N ASP A 75 26.27 9.22 6.76
CA ASP A 75 26.74 9.76 5.47
C ASP A 75 26.07 9.13 4.22
N ASN A 76 25.19 8.14 4.37
CA ASN A 76 24.25 7.72 3.32
C ASN A 76 23.34 6.58 3.85
N PRO A 77 22.04 6.79 4.12
CA PRO A 77 21.11 5.69 4.37
C PRO A 77 20.63 4.99 3.09
N GLY A 78 21.03 5.48 1.91
CA GLY A 78 20.67 4.87 0.62
C GLY A 78 21.13 5.77 -0.52
N ALA A 79 22.30 5.50 -1.08
CA ALA A 79 22.69 6.14 -2.33
C ALA A 79 21.67 5.71 -3.39
N PHE A 80 20.97 6.69 -3.97
CA PHE A 80 19.99 6.51 -5.03
C PHE A 80 20.56 5.62 -6.15
N GLN A 81 20.06 4.39 -6.26
CA GLN A 81 20.15 3.65 -7.51
C GLN A 81 18.83 3.85 -8.23
N GLN A 82 18.95 4.33 -9.46
CA GLN A 82 17.92 4.89 -10.32
C GLN A 82 16.58 4.18 -10.17
N LEU A 83 15.67 4.85 -9.47
CA LEU A 83 14.31 4.37 -9.30
C LEU A 83 13.68 4.28 -10.70
N ASP A 84 13.17 3.11 -11.06
CA ASP A 84 12.47 2.94 -12.33
C ASP A 84 11.31 3.95 -12.40
N MET A 85 11.42 4.95 -13.28
CA MET A 85 10.45 6.04 -13.38
C MET A 85 9.07 5.58 -13.90
N THR A 86 8.93 4.33 -14.34
CA THR A 86 7.62 3.72 -14.66
C THR A 86 6.91 3.19 -13.42
N ASN A 87 7.56 3.21 -12.26
CA ASN A 87 7.05 2.64 -11.03
C ASN A 87 6.17 3.64 -10.25
N TYR A 88 4.86 3.39 -10.27
CA TYR A 88 3.86 4.20 -9.55
C TYR A 88 3.92 4.05 -8.02
N HIS A 89 4.80 3.20 -7.49
CA HIS A 89 5.02 3.09 -6.06
C HIS A 89 5.98 4.14 -5.49
N LEU A 90 6.81 4.76 -6.34
CA LEU A 90 7.84 5.69 -5.90
C LEU A 90 7.26 6.97 -5.32
N SER A 91 7.27 7.05 -3.99
CA SER A 91 6.71 8.15 -3.23
C SER A 91 7.83 8.96 -2.57
N LYS A 92 7.66 10.27 -2.43
CA LYS A 92 8.66 11.13 -1.76
C LYS A 92 8.33 11.32 -0.28
N THR A 93 7.04 11.27 0.03
CA THR A 93 6.47 11.47 1.35
C THR A 93 5.32 10.48 1.54
N PHE A 94 5.06 10.16 2.81
CA PHE A 94 3.82 9.50 3.19
C PHE A 94 3.35 10.07 4.52
N ARG A 95 2.05 9.98 4.77
CA ARG A 95 1.40 10.39 6.02
C ARG A 95 0.32 9.39 6.40
N PHE A 96 0.14 9.18 7.69
CA PHE A 96 -0.99 8.38 8.18
C PHE A 96 -2.31 9.14 8.00
N ALA A 97 -3.39 8.39 7.75
CA ALA A 97 -4.75 8.91 7.63
C ALA A 97 -5.68 8.23 8.64
N PRO A 98 -5.58 8.57 9.94
CA PRO A 98 -6.34 7.90 10.99
C PRO A 98 -7.86 8.02 10.78
N GLU A 99 -8.36 9.12 10.23
CA GLU A 99 -9.78 9.29 9.93
C GLU A 99 -10.26 8.26 8.90
N LEU A 100 -9.47 8.00 7.85
CA LEU A 100 -9.80 6.98 6.86
C LEU A 100 -9.70 5.58 7.46
N SER A 101 -8.63 5.31 8.24
CA SER A 101 -8.45 4.04 8.94
C SER A 101 -9.66 3.70 9.80
N ASN A 102 -10.10 4.63 10.65
CA ASN A 102 -11.24 4.46 11.55
C ASN A 102 -12.56 4.19 10.80
N GLN A 103 -12.71 4.62 9.55
CA GLN A 103 -13.89 4.32 8.75
C GLN A 103 -13.83 2.93 8.12
N ILE A 104 -12.63 2.45 7.75
CA ILE A 104 -12.43 1.10 7.24
C ILE A 104 -12.58 0.06 8.36
N GLU A 105 -12.16 0.37 9.59
CA GLU A 105 -12.34 -0.49 10.77
C GLU A 105 -13.80 -0.78 11.12
N LYS A 106 -14.75 0.03 10.64
CA LYS A 106 -16.19 -0.22 10.85
C LYS A 106 -16.75 -1.29 9.90
N MET A 107 -15.97 -1.75 8.94
CA MET A 107 -16.39 -2.77 7.99
C MET A 107 -16.41 -4.15 8.67
N PRO A 108 -17.47 -4.96 8.51
CA PRO A 108 -17.50 -6.31 9.05
C PRO A 108 -16.34 -7.16 8.54
N GLY A 109 -15.64 -7.86 9.43
CA GLY A 109 -14.46 -8.68 9.10
C GLY A 109 -13.12 -7.94 9.21
N VAL A 110 -13.12 -6.63 9.50
CA VAL A 110 -11.92 -5.82 9.68
C VAL A 110 -11.71 -5.56 11.18
N HIS A 111 -10.61 -6.07 11.72
CA HIS A 111 -10.23 -5.84 13.11
C HIS A 111 -9.50 -4.50 13.28
N GLN A 112 -8.57 -4.20 12.38
CA GLN A 112 -7.77 -2.97 12.39
C GLN A 112 -7.42 -2.54 10.96
N ALA A 113 -7.33 -1.24 10.72
CA ALA A 113 -6.84 -0.68 9.47
C ALA A 113 -5.78 0.38 9.73
N THR A 114 -4.75 0.45 8.89
CA THR A 114 -3.81 1.56 8.88
C THR A 114 -3.57 2.01 7.45
N ILE A 115 -3.94 3.26 7.18
CA ILE A 115 -3.83 3.87 5.85
C ILE A 115 -2.67 4.85 5.83
N LEU A 116 -1.79 4.67 4.85
CA LEU A 116 -0.73 5.60 4.49
C LEU A 116 -1.12 6.25 3.16
N LEU A 117 -1.14 7.57 3.15
CA LEU A 117 -1.35 8.37 1.94
C LEU A 117 0.00 8.92 1.49
N THR A 118 0.28 8.76 0.21
CA THR A 118 1.39 9.43 -0.47
C THR A 118 0.85 10.61 -1.27
N GLU A 119 1.67 11.18 -2.15
CA GLU A 119 1.25 12.29 -3.00
C GLU A 119 0.13 11.89 -3.98
N THR A 120 0.12 10.62 -4.39
CA THR A 120 -0.76 10.13 -5.47
C THR A 120 -1.55 8.89 -5.10
N ASN A 121 -1.09 8.08 -4.16
CA ASN A 121 -1.65 6.75 -3.89
C ASN A 121 -1.90 6.52 -2.41
N ALA A 122 -2.73 5.51 -2.10
CA ALA A 122 -2.93 5.04 -0.74
C ALA A 122 -2.50 3.58 -0.58
N TYR A 123 -1.92 3.28 0.57
CA TYR A 123 -1.52 1.93 0.97
C TYR A 123 -2.24 1.58 2.26
N VAL A 124 -2.99 0.50 2.22
CA VAL A 124 -3.89 0.08 3.29
C VAL A 124 -3.38 -1.25 3.85
N ALA A 125 -2.92 -1.20 5.10
CA ALA A 125 -2.62 -2.38 5.91
C ALA A 125 -3.87 -2.78 6.70
N ILE A 126 -4.31 -4.02 6.56
CA ILE A 126 -5.53 -4.54 7.19
C ILE A 126 -5.20 -5.71 8.10
N ILE A 127 -5.76 -5.72 9.30
CA ILE A 127 -5.88 -6.91 10.14
C ILE A 127 -7.31 -7.38 10.01
N LEU A 128 -7.51 -8.60 9.52
CA LEU A 128 -8.83 -9.24 9.48
C LEU A 128 -9.16 -9.87 10.83
N ASP A 129 -10.45 -10.06 11.11
CA ASP A 129 -10.88 -10.73 12.33
C ASP A 129 -10.27 -12.14 12.45
N GLY A 130 -9.78 -12.48 13.64
CA GLY A 130 -9.15 -13.77 13.94
C GLY A 130 -7.66 -13.85 13.63
N HIS A 131 -7.05 -12.82 13.05
CA HIS A 131 -5.61 -12.76 12.79
C HIS A 131 -4.83 -12.15 13.95
N ASN A 132 -3.67 -12.72 14.25
CA ASN A 132 -2.71 -12.18 15.22
C ASN A 132 -1.36 -11.90 14.55
N ILE A 133 -1.19 -10.64 14.15
CA ILE A 133 -0.01 -10.20 13.41
C ILE A 133 1.30 -10.41 14.21
N ASP A 134 1.27 -10.32 15.53
CA ASP A 134 2.47 -10.52 16.35
C ASP A 134 2.97 -11.98 16.32
N THR A 135 2.10 -12.94 15.99
CA THR A 135 2.46 -14.35 15.80
C THR A 135 2.63 -14.76 14.33
N GLU A 136 1.96 -14.06 13.42
CA GLU A 136 1.95 -14.39 11.99
C GLU A 136 3.08 -13.72 11.21
N ALA A 137 3.52 -12.53 11.64
CA ALA A 137 4.59 -11.79 10.99
C ALA A 137 5.97 -12.31 11.39
N HIS A 138 6.95 -12.12 10.49
CA HIS A 138 8.35 -12.38 10.79
C HIS A 138 8.83 -11.46 11.93
N PRO A 139 9.59 -11.97 12.93
CA PRO A 139 9.99 -11.19 14.11
C PRO A 139 10.83 -9.95 13.76
N GLU A 140 11.54 -9.98 12.64
CA GLU A 140 12.35 -8.83 12.18
C GLU A 140 11.53 -7.63 11.70
N MET A 141 10.22 -7.77 11.48
CA MET A 141 9.36 -6.64 11.06
C MET A 141 9.38 -5.48 12.07
N MET A 142 9.62 -5.79 13.34
CA MET A 142 9.71 -4.79 14.42
C MET A 142 11.14 -4.37 14.76
N ALA A 143 12.14 -4.90 14.05
CA ALA A 143 13.55 -4.68 14.32
C ALA A 143 14.14 -3.54 13.49
N ASN A 144 15.43 -3.27 13.73
CA ASN A 144 16.27 -2.37 12.93
C ASN A 144 15.70 -0.95 12.77
N PRO A 145 15.41 -0.23 13.86
CA PRO A 145 15.02 1.17 13.76
C PRO A 145 16.15 2.02 13.18
N ILE A 146 15.78 3.08 12.48
CA ILE A 146 16.70 4.09 11.96
C ILE A 146 16.67 5.29 12.90
N SER A 147 17.84 5.72 13.36
CA SER A 147 18.00 6.89 14.21
C SER A 147 19.20 7.73 13.77
N PRO A 148 19.31 9.00 14.20
CA PRO A 148 20.51 9.80 13.96
C PRO A 148 21.80 9.15 14.48
N LYS A 149 21.70 8.28 15.50
CA LYS A 149 22.83 7.58 16.11
C LYS A 149 23.22 6.30 15.36
N GLY A 150 22.48 5.90 14.33
CA GLY A 150 22.67 4.66 13.58
C GLY A 150 21.38 3.87 13.41
N GLY A 151 21.50 2.72 12.74
CA GLY A 151 20.37 1.91 12.30
C GLY A 151 20.22 1.92 10.79
N VAL A 152 19.76 0.79 10.25
CA VAL A 152 19.85 0.50 8.80
C VAL A 152 18.49 0.16 8.18
N GLY A 153 17.42 0.16 8.97
CA GLY A 153 16.11 -0.26 8.51
C GLY A 153 16.01 -1.77 8.29
N LEU A 154 14.83 -2.22 7.87
CA LEU A 154 14.52 -3.60 7.58
C LEU A 154 15.51 -4.17 6.57
N PHE A 155 15.61 -3.58 5.39
CA PHE A 155 16.41 -4.13 4.28
C PHE A 155 17.91 -3.81 4.34
N GLY A 156 18.38 -3.13 5.39
CA GLY A 156 19.77 -2.70 5.50
C GLY A 156 20.69 -3.68 6.22
N THR A 157 20.18 -4.80 6.74
CA THR A 157 21.00 -5.82 7.41
C THR A 157 21.28 -7.02 6.51
N ASN A 158 22.46 -7.64 6.66
CA ASN A 158 22.74 -8.97 6.09
C ASN A 158 22.20 -10.12 6.95
N LYS A 159 21.43 -9.81 8.01
CA LYS A 159 20.97 -10.78 9.02
C LYS A 159 19.52 -11.17 8.73
N GLY A 160 19.31 -12.23 7.96
CA GLY A 160 18.06 -12.98 8.05
C GLY A 160 16.83 -12.40 7.34
N ASN A 161 16.90 -11.21 6.74
CA ASN A 161 15.82 -10.68 5.90
C ASN A 161 15.43 -11.55 4.68
N GLY A 162 16.26 -12.54 4.33
CA GLY A 162 15.98 -13.50 3.28
C GLY A 162 14.90 -14.48 3.74
N MET A 163 13.84 -14.64 2.93
CA MET A 163 12.64 -15.47 3.16
C MET A 163 11.41 -14.78 3.77
N MET A 164 11.23 -13.47 3.60
CA MET A 164 9.93 -12.85 3.91
C MET A 164 8.90 -13.18 2.83
N ASN A 165 7.83 -13.86 3.21
CA ASN A 165 6.68 -14.09 2.33
C ASN A 165 5.84 -12.80 2.23
N TRP A 166 6.05 -12.05 1.15
CA TRP A 166 5.29 -10.84 0.83
C TRP A 166 4.01 -11.10 0.05
N GLY A 167 3.81 -12.34 -0.44
CA GLY A 167 2.67 -12.72 -1.28
C GLY A 167 1.54 -13.43 -0.52
N ASP A 168 1.65 -13.58 0.81
CA ASP A 168 0.55 -14.16 1.59
C ASP A 168 -0.63 -13.18 1.67
N PRO A 169 -1.83 -13.54 1.18
CA PRO A 169 -3.01 -12.69 1.29
C PRO A 169 -3.62 -12.70 2.69
N ALA A 170 -3.24 -13.61 3.59
CA ALA A 170 -3.77 -13.75 4.96
C ALA A 170 -5.29 -13.66 5.03
N GLY A 171 -5.97 -14.44 4.19
CA GLY A 171 -7.44 -14.50 4.15
C GLY A 171 -8.12 -13.29 3.48
N LEU A 172 -7.37 -12.27 3.05
CA LEU A 172 -7.94 -11.16 2.27
C LEU A 172 -8.46 -11.68 0.94
N THR A 173 -9.74 -11.43 0.67
CA THR A 173 -10.38 -11.79 -0.59
C THR A 173 -10.43 -10.60 -1.54
N HIS A 174 -10.47 -10.87 -2.85
CA HIS A 174 -10.66 -9.84 -3.87
C HIS A 174 -11.88 -8.95 -3.60
N SER A 175 -13.00 -9.54 -3.16
CA SER A 175 -14.23 -8.80 -2.89
C SER A 175 -14.07 -7.86 -1.70
N MET A 176 -13.42 -8.30 -0.63
CA MET A 176 -13.11 -7.43 0.52
C MET A 176 -12.14 -6.31 0.13
N ALA A 177 -11.04 -6.65 -0.56
CA ALA A 177 -10.07 -5.67 -1.04
C ALA A 177 -10.73 -4.61 -1.95
N SER A 178 -11.60 -5.04 -2.88
CA SER A 178 -12.33 -4.13 -3.76
C SER A 178 -13.30 -3.23 -3.00
N ARG A 179 -13.97 -3.73 -1.95
CA ARG A 179 -14.87 -2.91 -1.12
C ARG A 179 -14.09 -1.84 -0.34
N ILE A 180 -12.97 -2.22 0.27
CA ILE A 180 -12.07 -1.30 0.99
C ILE A 180 -11.55 -0.22 0.03
N LYS A 181 -11.03 -0.62 -1.13
CA LYS A 181 -10.57 0.29 -2.19
C LYS A 181 -11.64 1.29 -2.61
N GLY A 182 -12.86 0.82 -2.85
CA GLY A 182 -14.00 1.68 -3.21
C GLY A 182 -14.32 2.70 -2.12
N GLN A 183 -14.31 2.27 -0.85
CA GLN A 183 -14.60 3.16 0.27
C GLN A 183 -13.49 4.21 0.49
N VAL A 184 -12.21 3.84 0.34
CA VAL A 184 -11.10 4.80 0.42
C VAL A 184 -11.17 5.82 -0.71
N LEU A 185 -11.40 5.39 -1.96
CA LEU A 185 -11.53 6.29 -3.11
C LEU A 185 -12.75 7.22 -3.00
N ALA A 186 -13.84 6.77 -2.37
CA ALA A 186 -15.02 7.61 -2.14
C ALA A 186 -14.75 8.72 -1.12
N MET A 187 -13.93 8.45 -0.10
CA MET A 187 -13.58 9.43 0.93
C MET A 187 -12.44 10.36 0.51
N GLU A 188 -11.50 9.89 -0.31
CA GLU A 188 -10.40 10.69 -0.85
C GLU A 188 -10.30 10.52 -2.38
N PRO A 189 -11.13 11.26 -3.15
CA PRO A 189 -11.22 11.12 -4.60
C PRO A 189 -9.97 11.60 -5.37
N ARG A 190 -9.02 12.28 -4.70
CA ARG A 190 -7.79 12.77 -5.33
C ARG A 190 -6.75 11.66 -5.53
N LEU A 191 -6.92 10.51 -4.88
CA LEU A 191 -6.02 9.36 -5.02
C LEU A 191 -6.17 8.75 -6.41
N GLN A 192 -5.04 8.44 -7.04
CA GLN A 192 -5.01 7.72 -8.30
C GLN A 192 -5.26 6.23 -8.08
N ARG A 193 -4.63 5.64 -7.05
CA ARG A 193 -4.71 4.22 -6.73
C ARG A 193 -4.80 3.98 -5.23
N VAL A 194 -5.38 2.84 -4.87
CA VAL A 194 -5.43 2.32 -3.51
C VAL A 194 -5.01 0.86 -3.56
N PHE A 195 -3.98 0.55 -2.77
CA PHE A 195 -3.40 -0.77 -2.60
C PHE A 195 -3.82 -1.30 -1.23
N VAL A 196 -4.30 -2.54 -1.15
CA VAL A 196 -4.80 -3.14 0.09
C VAL A 196 -4.04 -4.43 0.34
N SER A 197 -3.51 -4.63 1.53
CA SER A 197 -2.83 -5.88 1.89
C SER A 197 -3.13 -6.24 3.34
N ALA A 198 -3.44 -7.52 3.56
CA ALA A 198 -3.50 -8.12 4.89
C ALA A 198 -2.25 -8.95 5.21
N ASN A 199 -1.22 -8.91 4.35
CA ASN A 199 0.00 -9.66 4.55
C ASN A 199 0.62 -9.33 5.93
N PRO A 200 0.88 -10.31 6.81
CA PRO A 200 1.30 -10.04 8.19
C PRO A 200 2.61 -9.27 8.27
N ASN A 201 3.55 -9.52 7.35
CA ASN A 201 4.82 -8.81 7.32
C ASN A 201 4.62 -7.33 6.98
N PHE A 202 3.85 -7.06 5.92
CA PHE A 202 3.52 -5.68 5.54
C PHE A 202 2.82 -4.95 6.69
N VAL A 203 1.77 -5.55 7.26
CA VAL A 203 1.00 -4.96 8.35
C VAL A 203 1.88 -4.69 9.57
N GLN A 204 2.74 -5.64 9.94
CA GLN A 204 3.63 -5.48 11.08
C GLN A 204 4.65 -4.37 10.86
N ARG A 205 5.19 -4.23 9.64
CA ARG A 205 6.12 -3.14 9.35
C ARG A 205 5.44 -1.78 9.33
N ILE A 206 4.18 -1.70 8.89
CA ILE A 206 3.36 -0.49 9.03
C ILE A 206 3.12 -0.16 10.52
N ARG A 207 2.79 -1.15 11.37
CA ARG A 207 2.68 -0.94 12.83
C ARG A 207 3.99 -0.43 13.43
N PHE A 208 5.14 -0.91 12.94
CA PHE A 208 6.45 -0.38 13.31
C PHE A 208 6.58 1.11 12.96
N TYR A 209 6.25 1.54 11.73
CA TYR A 209 6.30 2.97 11.36
C TYR A 209 5.36 3.83 12.22
N VAL A 210 4.17 3.33 12.57
CA VAL A 210 3.26 4.03 13.49
C VAL A 210 3.93 4.25 14.85
N LYS A 211 4.61 3.22 15.40
CA LYS A 211 5.33 3.36 16.67
C LYS A 211 6.47 4.37 16.59
N GLU A 212 7.21 4.39 15.49
CA GLU A 212 8.29 5.37 15.29
C GLU A 212 7.75 6.80 15.17
N TYR A 213 6.67 6.98 14.42
CA TYR A 213 5.97 8.26 14.32
C TYR A 213 5.47 8.76 15.69
N GLN A 214 4.88 7.88 16.49
CA GLN A 214 4.44 8.20 17.86
C GLN A 214 5.60 8.59 18.79
N LYS A 215 6.82 8.13 18.52
CA LYS A 215 8.04 8.54 19.24
C LYS A 215 8.62 9.87 18.73
N GLY A 216 8.01 10.50 17.72
CA GLY A 216 8.50 11.75 17.13
C GLY A 216 9.62 11.55 16.10
N VAL A 217 9.80 10.33 15.57
CA VAL A 217 10.75 10.08 14.47
C VAL A 217 10.18 10.63 13.17
N ASP A 218 10.97 11.42 12.45
CA ASP A 218 10.64 11.82 11.08
C ASP A 218 10.71 10.59 10.16
N LEU A 219 9.57 10.22 9.58
CA LEU A 219 9.43 9.03 8.74
C LEU A 219 10.13 9.16 7.39
N SER A 220 10.63 10.35 7.03
CA SER A 220 11.49 10.54 5.84
C SER A 220 12.68 9.58 5.84
N VAL A 221 13.20 9.23 7.02
CA VAL A 221 14.30 8.26 7.18
C VAL A 221 13.94 6.85 6.72
N TYR A 222 12.65 6.49 6.73
CA TYR A 222 12.14 5.19 6.28
C TYR A 222 11.65 5.20 4.82
N MET A 223 11.73 6.31 4.09
CA MET A 223 11.14 6.42 2.74
C MET A 223 11.72 5.41 1.75
N ASN A 224 13.04 5.20 1.79
CA ASN A 224 13.71 4.22 0.92
C ASN A 224 13.23 2.79 1.22
N GLU A 225 13.13 2.47 2.51
CA GLU A 225 12.66 1.16 2.96
C GLU A 225 11.18 0.96 2.59
N PHE A 226 10.34 1.96 2.82
CA PHE A 226 8.93 1.93 2.45
C PHE A 226 8.76 1.69 0.95
N ASN A 227 9.44 2.48 0.10
CA ASN A 227 9.41 2.31 -1.36
C ASN A 227 9.90 0.93 -1.80
N THR A 228 10.90 0.37 -1.12
CA THR A 228 11.38 -1.00 -1.38
C THR A 228 10.33 -2.05 -0.98
N MET A 229 9.69 -1.87 0.18
CA MET A 229 8.71 -2.79 0.71
C MET A 229 7.46 -2.85 -0.18
N ILE A 230 6.89 -1.71 -0.55
CA ILE A 230 5.65 -1.67 -1.34
C ILE A 230 5.84 -2.28 -2.73
N GLN A 231 7.03 -2.19 -3.33
CA GLN A 231 7.32 -2.89 -4.60
C GLN A 231 7.37 -4.41 -4.45
N ARG A 232 7.68 -4.92 -3.25
CA ARG A 232 7.66 -6.36 -2.95
C ARG A 232 6.24 -6.85 -2.64
N VAL A 233 5.45 -6.02 -1.96
CA VAL A 233 4.06 -6.32 -1.55
C VAL A 233 3.09 -6.15 -2.71
N PHE A 234 3.33 -5.17 -3.58
CA PHE A 234 2.51 -4.79 -4.72
C PHE A 234 3.42 -4.70 -5.96
N PRO A 235 3.76 -5.82 -6.62
CA PRO A 235 4.60 -5.79 -7.81
C PRO A 235 3.86 -5.17 -9.01
N ASN A 236 4.59 -4.47 -9.89
CA ASN A 236 4.00 -3.86 -11.10
C ASN A 236 4.17 -4.74 -12.33
N ASP A 237 3.11 -4.89 -13.13
CA ASP A 237 3.07 -5.62 -14.41
C ASP A 237 4.09 -5.17 -15.49
N THR A 238 4.77 -4.04 -15.31
CA THR A 238 5.81 -3.59 -16.22
C THR A 238 7.09 -4.37 -15.94
N ASN A 239 7.43 -5.31 -16.82
CA ASN A 239 8.73 -5.98 -16.83
C ASN A 239 9.85 -4.93 -16.87
N THR A 240 10.47 -4.65 -15.72
CA THR A 240 11.47 -3.58 -15.53
C THR A 240 12.86 -3.97 -16.05
N ARG A 241 13.01 -5.15 -16.65
CA ARG A 241 14.18 -5.54 -17.45
C ARG A 241 13.78 -5.66 -18.92
N ARG A 242 13.89 -4.57 -19.66
CA ARG A 242 14.25 -4.61 -21.08
C ARG A 242 15.61 -3.95 -21.26
#